data_AF-A0A9D4N8T1-F1
#
_entry.id   AF-A0A9D4N8T1-F1
#
_cell.length_a   1.000
_cell.length_b   1.000
_cell.length_c   1.000
_cell.angle_alpha   90.00
_cell.angle_beta   90.00
_cell.angle_gamma   90.00
#
_symmetry.space_group_name_H-M   'P 1'
#
loop_
_entity.id
_entity.type
_entity.pdbx_description
1 polymer ?
#
loop_
_entity_poly.entity_id
_entity_poly.type
_entity_poly.pdbx_seq_one_letter_code
_entity_poly.pdbx_strand_id
1 'polypeptide(L)'
;MQFVDVGYGAVLLVSQQTGELITTFTNGLPLANMFLNDTVQGVSGKFLPVAPAVTSKNRIYVLTEFAPDENQNDVNVLGLQRLYAIDTSTSLANGMKIVWHANFENELPYSNVLSASLRFGSESYARRLTSTLRDPSVLKPSILWDAAVETIYLALPPPMLPGSRLQGGDRLFAIQDTGKEGSMVFQAQISVQNMVMYDGSADRNPSNAADQLWVSAPDGRLLAMKKTGVIGHVLDMPAILKTNFTITSKITTARGRGVDEDFLLFGINVQQPTAAFKSILSSYGVEVMSETPANYVIGVDTPENIKGMPLAWILPTPEDTVVFGQIIGIKGDGSSIPDQLIVYSQIKQKFAKIFSIIAQK
;
A
#
# COMPACT_ATOMS: atom_id res chain seq x y z
N MET A 1 -8.37 13.84 -5.61
CA MET A 1 -9.60 13.30 -5.02
C MET A 1 -9.52 11.78 -5.13
N GLN A 2 -9.78 11.06 -4.05
CA GLN A 2 -9.85 9.60 -4.04
C GLN A 2 -11.30 9.17 -3.88
N PHE A 3 -11.69 8.03 -4.46
CA PHE A 3 -13.03 7.44 -4.38
C PHE A 3 -12.94 6.12 -3.63
N VAL A 4 -13.76 5.92 -2.60
CA VAL A 4 -13.82 4.67 -1.83
C VAL A 4 -15.27 4.27 -1.63
N ASP A 5 -15.62 3.02 -1.90
CA ASP A 5 -16.95 2.50 -1.59
C ASP A 5 -17.13 2.37 -0.07
N VAL A 6 -18.21 2.95 0.46
CA VAL A 6 -18.55 2.93 1.89
C VAL A 6 -19.82 2.10 2.16
N GLY A 7 -20.30 1.36 1.16
CA GLY A 7 -21.51 0.55 1.22
C GLY A 7 -22.79 1.36 0.99
N TYR A 8 -23.93 0.65 0.91
CA TYR A 8 -25.28 1.21 0.73
C TYR A 8 -25.46 2.11 -0.51
N GLY A 9 -24.64 1.90 -1.55
CA GLY A 9 -24.66 2.75 -2.73
C GLY A 9 -24.14 4.17 -2.45
N ALA A 10 -23.17 4.31 -1.54
CA ALA A 10 -22.46 5.56 -1.28
C ALA A 10 -20.95 5.44 -1.51
N VAL A 11 -20.33 6.57 -1.83
CA VAL A 11 -18.91 6.73 -2.15
C VAL A 11 -18.35 7.84 -1.27
N LEU A 12 -17.15 7.61 -0.73
CA LEU A 12 -16.35 8.61 -0.05
C LEU A 12 -15.41 9.30 -1.04
N LEU A 13 -15.45 10.62 -1.05
CA LEU A 13 -14.51 11.51 -1.70
C LEU A 13 -13.55 12.07 -0.65
N VAL A 14 -12.26 11.87 -0.87
CA VAL A 14 -11.21 12.32 0.05
C VAL A 14 -10.37 13.39 -0.63
N SER A 15 -10.37 14.62 -0.08
CA SER A 15 -9.58 15.74 -0.56
C SER A 15 -8.23 15.83 0.14
N GLN A 16 -7.17 15.51 -0.60
CA GLN A 16 -5.79 15.63 -0.12
C GLN A 16 -5.33 17.08 0.07
N GLN A 17 -6.05 18.06 -0.52
CA GLN A 17 -5.69 19.47 -0.43
C GLN A 17 -6.37 20.18 0.74
N THR A 18 -7.64 19.84 1.00
CA THR A 18 -8.46 20.55 1.99
C THR A 18 -8.65 19.75 3.27
N GLY A 19 -8.32 18.45 3.29
CA GLY A 19 -8.64 17.54 4.40
C GLY A 19 -10.14 17.25 4.53
N GLU A 20 -10.93 17.64 3.52
CA GLU A 20 -12.37 17.39 3.48
C GLU A 20 -12.65 15.94 3.08
N LEU A 21 -13.51 15.30 3.88
CA LEU A 21 -14.15 14.04 3.59
C LEU A 21 -15.58 14.33 3.17
N ILE A 22 -16.04 13.76 2.05
CA ILE A 22 -17.41 13.92 1.57
C ILE A 22 -17.94 12.54 1.24
N THR A 23 -19.03 12.12 1.86
CA THR A 23 -19.78 10.95 1.42
C THR A 23 -20.90 11.38 0.49
N THR A 24 -21.06 10.71 -0.65
CA THR A 24 -22.12 10.96 -1.63
C THR A 24 -22.78 9.64 -2.02
N PHE A 25 -24.08 9.62 -2.27
CA PHE A 25 -24.68 8.48 -2.96
C PHE A 25 -24.09 8.30 -4.36
N THR A 26 -24.21 7.11 -4.95
CA THR A 26 -23.76 6.81 -6.32
C THR A 26 -24.47 7.65 -7.39
N ASN A 27 -25.63 8.21 -7.07
CA ASN A 27 -26.35 9.19 -7.90
C ASN A 27 -25.80 10.63 -7.76
N GLY A 28 -24.74 10.84 -6.97
CA GLY A 28 -24.07 12.12 -6.79
C GLY A 28 -24.66 13.02 -5.69
N LEU A 29 -25.73 12.60 -5.00
CA LEU A 29 -26.31 13.39 -3.91
C LEU A 29 -25.38 13.37 -2.67
N PRO A 30 -24.97 14.53 -2.13
CA PRO A 30 -24.14 14.57 -0.93
C PRO A 30 -24.92 14.07 0.29
N LEU A 31 -24.29 13.19 1.06
CA LEU A 31 -24.81 12.62 2.30
C LEU A 31 -24.32 13.38 3.52
N ALA A 32 -23.01 13.61 3.58
CA ALA A 32 -22.35 14.29 4.68
C ALA A 32 -20.97 14.77 4.23
N ASN A 33 -20.46 15.80 4.90
CA ASN A 33 -19.06 16.18 4.82
C ASN A 33 -18.47 16.39 6.23
N MET A 34 -17.15 16.33 6.31
CA MET A 34 -16.39 16.54 7.54
C MET A 34 -15.02 17.09 7.19
N PHE A 35 -14.57 18.09 7.95
CA PHE A 35 -13.18 18.54 7.93
C PHE A 35 -12.46 17.96 9.14
N LEU A 36 -11.26 17.40 8.92
CA LEU A 36 -10.42 16.89 9.99
C LEU A 36 -9.54 18.02 10.55
N ASN A 37 -10.17 19.03 11.14
CA ASN A 37 -9.48 20.16 11.78
C ASN A 37 -9.17 19.82 13.24
N ASP A 38 -8.01 20.23 13.74
CA ASP A 38 -7.63 20.05 15.14
C ASP A 38 -6.60 21.10 15.59
N THR A 39 -6.38 21.17 16.90
CA THR A 39 -5.29 21.93 17.51
C THR A 39 -4.27 21.00 18.13
N VAL A 40 -3.05 20.97 17.58
CA VAL A 40 -1.96 20.12 18.08
C VAL A 40 -0.91 21.00 18.73
N GLN A 41 -0.63 20.79 20.01
CA GLN A 41 0.34 21.58 20.79
C GLN A 41 0.11 23.10 20.69
N GLY A 42 -1.15 23.54 20.64
CA GLY A 42 -1.52 24.96 20.53
C GLY A 42 -1.49 25.53 19.11
N VAL A 43 -1.19 24.73 18.10
CA VAL A 43 -1.22 25.11 16.69
C VAL A 43 -2.49 24.58 16.04
N SER A 44 -3.32 25.47 15.50
CA SER A 44 -4.47 25.12 14.67
C SER A 44 -4.03 24.64 13.29
N GLY A 45 -4.71 23.61 12.79
CA GLY A 45 -4.47 23.11 11.45
C GLY A 45 -5.44 22.01 11.07
N LYS A 46 -5.06 21.29 10.02
CA LYS A 46 -5.89 20.27 9.38
C LYS A 46 -5.09 19.00 9.13
N PHE A 47 -5.76 17.88 9.22
CA PHE A 47 -5.21 16.58 8.88
C PHE A 47 -5.47 16.26 7.41
N LEU A 48 -4.39 16.13 6.65
CA LEU A 48 -4.43 15.87 5.21
C LEU A 48 -4.20 14.38 4.95
N PRO A 49 -5.05 13.71 4.16
CA PRO A 49 -4.91 12.31 3.79
C PRO A 49 -3.58 12.01 3.08
N VAL A 50 -2.83 11.02 3.57
CA VAL A 50 -1.52 10.61 3.02
C VAL A 50 -1.51 9.23 2.36
N ALA A 51 -2.56 8.44 2.55
CA ALA A 51 -2.76 7.15 1.90
C ALA A 51 -4.21 7.03 1.40
N PRO A 52 -4.50 6.13 0.44
CA PRO A 52 -5.88 5.74 0.11
C PRO A 52 -6.63 5.28 1.35
N ALA A 53 -7.82 5.81 1.59
CA ALA A 53 -8.66 5.33 2.70
C ALA A 53 -9.10 3.88 2.46
N VAL A 54 -9.29 3.12 3.54
CA VAL A 54 -9.84 1.76 3.51
C VAL A 54 -11.15 1.73 4.28
N THR A 55 -12.06 0.86 3.85
CA THR A 55 -13.40 0.75 4.43
C THR A 55 -13.67 -0.66 4.90
N SER A 56 -14.47 -0.77 5.96
CA SER A 56 -14.99 -2.01 6.49
C SER A 56 -16.43 -1.79 6.93
N LYS A 57 -17.39 -2.37 6.21
CA LYS A 57 -18.82 -2.12 6.44
C LYS A 57 -19.10 -0.60 6.38
N ASN A 58 -19.56 -0.01 7.48
CA ASN A 58 -19.83 1.42 7.63
C ASN A 58 -18.68 2.21 8.29
N ARG A 59 -17.51 1.59 8.49
CA ARG A 59 -16.32 2.25 9.05
C ARG A 59 -15.36 2.65 7.92
N ILE A 60 -14.88 3.88 7.96
CA ILE A 60 -13.77 4.39 7.15
C ILE A 60 -12.54 4.55 8.03
N TYR A 61 -11.39 4.14 7.52
CA TYR A 61 -10.09 4.44 8.10
C TYR A 61 -9.31 5.39 7.20
N VAL A 62 -8.89 6.53 7.75
CA VAL A 62 -8.16 7.56 7.01
C VAL A 62 -6.84 7.84 7.72
N LEU A 63 -5.73 7.53 7.04
CA LEU A 63 -4.39 7.92 7.49
C LEU A 63 -4.05 9.32 6.99
N THR A 64 -3.64 10.18 7.91
CA THR A 64 -3.49 11.61 7.68
C THR A 64 -2.19 12.14 8.26
N GLU A 65 -1.78 13.31 7.80
CA GLU A 65 -0.65 14.07 8.33
C GLU A 65 -1.06 15.52 8.59
N PHE A 66 -0.63 16.07 9.73
CA PHE A 66 -1.03 17.41 10.18
C PHE A 66 -0.35 18.50 9.35
N ALA A 67 -1.16 19.46 8.88
CA ALA A 67 -0.76 20.65 8.17
C ALA A 67 -1.27 21.89 8.94
N PRO A 68 -0.39 22.76 9.44
CA PRO A 68 -0.81 23.95 10.18
C PRO A 68 -1.53 24.95 9.28
N ASP A 69 -2.49 25.70 9.81
CA ASP A 69 -3.24 26.70 9.04
C ASP A 69 -2.34 27.87 8.61
N GLU A 70 -1.51 28.34 9.54
CA GLU A 70 -0.57 29.45 9.36
C GLU A 70 0.88 28.97 9.29
N ASN A 71 1.78 29.83 8.79
CA ASN A 71 3.21 29.55 8.78
C ASN A 71 3.73 29.37 10.21
N GLN A 72 4.10 28.15 10.57
CA GLN A 72 4.68 27.85 11.87
C GLN A 72 6.20 27.80 11.80
N ASN A 73 6.86 28.34 12.84
CA ASN A 73 8.29 28.15 13.03
C ASN A 73 8.59 26.93 13.94
N ASP A 74 7.55 26.39 14.61
CA ASP A 74 7.70 25.25 15.50
C ASP A 74 7.65 23.93 14.69
N VAL A 75 8.78 23.23 14.65
CA VAL A 75 8.95 21.95 13.95
C VAL A 75 8.27 20.81 14.70
N ASN A 76 7.96 20.98 15.99
CA ASN A 76 7.44 19.91 16.85
C ASN A 76 6.04 19.42 16.46
N VAL A 77 5.29 20.22 15.69
CA VAL A 77 3.92 19.90 15.26
C VAL A 77 3.86 19.40 13.81
N LEU A 78 4.91 19.64 13.02
CA LEU A 78 4.93 19.26 11.61
C LEU A 78 5.11 17.74 11.45
N GLY A 79 4.38 17.18 10.49
CA GLY A 79 4.51 15.77 10.16
C GLY A 79 3.87 14.82 11.17
N LEU A 80 3.07 15.33 12.12
CA LEU A 80 2.30 14.45 13.01
C LEU A 80 1.33 13.61 12.17
N GLN A 81 1.50 12.29 12.19
CA GLN A 81 0.64 11.37 11.48
C GLN A 81 -0.45 10.82 12.41
N ARG A 82 -1.66 10.68 11.87
CA ARG A 82 -2.84 10.22 12.62
C ARG A 82 -3.71 9.31 11.78
N LEU A 83 -4.13 8.19 12.37
CA LEU A 83 -5.18 7.33 11.84
C LEU A 83 -6.51 7.73 12.47
N TYR A 84 -7.52 8.02 11.65
CA TYR A 84 -8.90 8.19 12.08
C TYR A 84 -9.72 6.95 11.75
N ALA A 85 -10.58 6.54 12.68
CA ALA A 85 -11.69 5.62 12.44
C ALA A 85 -13.01 6.40 12.49
N ILE A 86 -13.75 6.39 11.39
CA ILE A 86 -14.92 7.23 11.15
C ILE A 86 -16.09 6.34 10.77
N ASP A 87 -17.18 6.39 11.53
CA ASP A 87 -18.43 5.77 11.14
C ASP A 87 -19.16 6.63 10.12
N THR A 88 -19.68 5.98 9.09
CA THR A 88 -20.68 6.54 8.20
C THR A 88 -22.08 6.06 8.58
N SER A 89 -23.07 6.91 8.35
CA SER A 89 -24.47 6.55 8.44
C SER A 89 -25.25 7.16 7.29
N THR A 90 -26.40 6.56 6.97
CA THR A 90 -27.34 7.11 5.99
C THR A 90 -28.17 8.27 6.54
N SER A 91 -27.96 8.67 7.80
CA SER A 91 -28.68 9.75 8.46
C SER A 91 -28.09 11.12 8.08
N LEU A 92 -28.93 12.03 7.60
CA LEU A 92 -28.52 13.39 7.21
C LEU A 92 -27.97 14.23 8.38
N ALA A 93 -28.38 13.94 9.62
CA ALA A 93 -27.98 14.74 10.78
C ALA A 93 -26.62 14.35 11.38
N ASN A 94 -26.13 13.12 11.11
CA ASN A 94 -24.88 12.57 11.65
C ASN A 94 -24.28 11.56 10.66
N GLY A 95 -24.17 11.96 9.40
CA GLY A 95 -23.74 11.04 8.33
C GLY A 95 -22.29 10.59 8.47
N MET A 96 -21.46 11.32 9.23
CA MET A 96 -20.11 10.91 9.61
C MET A 96 -19.80 11.24 11.06
N LYS A 97 -19.11 10.33 11.77
CA LYS A 97 -18.68 10.51 13.15
C LYS A 97 -17.30 9.89 13.40
N ILE A 98 -16.35 10.67 13.91
CA ILE A 98 -15.08 10.13 14.41
C ILE A 98 -15.39 9.29 15.65
N VAL A 99 -14.96 8.04 15.64
CA VAL A 99 -15.14 7.12 16.78
C VAL A 99 -13.90 7.07 17.63
N TRP A 100 -12.74 6.92 17.01
CA TRP A 100 -11.45 7.02 17.66
C TRP A 100 -10.39 7.50 16.68
N HIS A 101 -9.25 7.94 17.21
CA HIS A 101 -8.06 8.19 16.43
C HIS A 101 -6.81 7.71 17.18
N ALA A 102 -5.77 7.35 16.43
CA ALA A 102 -4.46 7.01 16.96
C ALA A 102 -3.41 7.99 16.41
N ASN A 103 -2.65 8.62 17.30
CA ASN A 103 -1.52 9.46 16.94
C ASN A 103 -0.26 8.60 16.84
N PHE A 104 0.52 8.81 15.79
CA PHE A 104 1.86 8.24 15.65
C PHE A 104 2.81 9.40 15.89
N GLU A 105 3.08 9.65 17.17
CA GLU A 105 3.86 10.80 17.60
C GLU A 105 5.27 10.75 16.98
N ASN A 106 5.81 11.94 16.69
CA ASN A 106 7.25 12.12 16.59
C ASN A 106 7.86 11.85 17.98
N GLU A 107 8.04 10.58 18.35
CA GLU A 107 8.63 10.14 19.62
C GLU A 107 10.13 10.45 19.75
N LEU A 108 10.59 11.54 19.14
CA LEU A 108 11.89 12.14 19.41
C LEU A 108 11.71 13.65 19.49
N PRO A 109 12.12 14.31 20.58
CA PRO A 109 12.25 15.76 20.56
C PRO A 109 13.23 16.12 19.44
N TYR A 110 12.81 16.97 18.50
CA TYR A 110 13.67 17.57 17.48
C TYR A 110 14.69 18.49 18.15
N SER A 111 15.62 17.91 18.90
CA SER A 111 16.57 18.64 19.72
C SER A 111 17.68 19.28 18.89
N ASN A 112 17.83 18.92 17.60
CA ASN A 112 18.95 19.34 16.77
C ASN A 112 18.62 19.69 15.32
N VAL A 113 17.35 19.94 14.96
CA VAL A 113 17.07 20.57 13.67
C VAL A 113 17.42 22.05 13.83
N LEU A 114 18.67 22.38 13.49
CA LEU A 114 19.17 23.74 13.32
C LEU A 114 18.13 24.57 12.54
N SER A 115 17.28 25.30 13.25
CA SER A 115 16.67 26.57 12.85
C SER A 115 16.34 26.71 11.36
N ALA A 116 15.79 25.67 10.74
CA ALA A 116 15.10 25.83 9.48
C ALA A 116 13.72 26.32 9.88
N SER A 117 13.48 27.62 9.78
CA SER A 117 12.12 28.17 9.88
C SER A 117 11.32 27.58 8.73
N LEU A 118 10.66 26.44 8.96
CA LEU A 118 9.85 25.75 7.97
C LEU A 118 8.54 26.52 7.80
N ARG A 119 8.57 27.62 7.06
CA ARG A 119 7.40 28.46 6.79
C ARG A 119 6.47 27.76 5.80
N PHE A 120 5.64 26.86 6.29
CA PHE A 120 4.56 26.27 5.53
C PHE A 120 3.23 26.59 6.18
N GLY A 121 2.30 27.14 5.39
CA GLY A 121 0.89 27.17 5.71
C GLY A 121 0.18 26.00 5.02
N SER A 122 -1.09 25.80 5.35
CA SER A 122 -1.87 24.63 4.92
C SER A 122 -1.78 24.37 3.40
N GLU A 123 -1.93 25.40 2.57
CA GLU A 123 -1.90 25.24 1.10
C GLU A 123 -0.52 24.90 0.53
N SER A 124 0.56 25.49 1.07
CA SER A 124 1.92 25.21 0.59
C SER A 124 2.37 23.83 1.06
N TYR A 125 1.98 23.43 2.28
CA TYR A 125 2.20 22.09 2.78
C TYR A 125 1.42 21.04 1.98
N ALA A 126 0.13 21.26 1.73
CA ALA A 126 -0.72 20.35 0.96
C ALA A 126 -0.19 20.11 -0.46
N ARG A 127 0.26 21.18 -1.14
CA ARG A 127 0.89 21.07 -2.47
C ARG A 127 2.17 20.26 -2.42
N ARG A 128 3.02 20.51 -1.41
CA ARG A 128 4.26 19.76 -1.21
C ARG A 128 3.97 18.29 -0.93
N LEU A 129 3.11 17.99 0.04
CA LEU A 129 2.69 16.64 0.37
C LEU A 129 2.18 15.90 -0.86
N THR A 130 1.29 16.54 -1.64
CA THR A 130 0.80 15.99 -2.90
C THR A 130 1.92 15.72 -3.90
N SER A 131 2.92 16.61 -4.00
CA SER A 131 4.06 16.42 -4.90
C SER A 131 4.98 15.28 -4.44
N THR A 132 5.25 15.17 -3.14
CA THR A 132 6.12 14.13 -2.58
C THR A 132 5.44 12.76 -2.66
N LEU A 133 4.13 12.69 -2.40
CA LEU A 133 3.35 11.45 -2.58
C LEU A 133 3.24 11.01 -4.05
N ARG A 134 3.56 11.88 -5.01
CA ARG A 134 3.65 11.52 -6.45
C ARG A 134 5.04 11.05 -6.85
N ASP A 135 6.06 11.36 -6.07
CA ASP A 135 7.44 10.92 -6.34
C ASP A 135 7.53 9.39 -6.17
N PRO A 136 7.97 8.63 -7.20
CA PRO A 136 8.13 7.18 -7.10
C PRO A 136 9.37 6.77 -6.26
N SER A 137 10.32 7.68 -6.03
CA SER A 137 11.53 7.39 -5.24
C SER A 137 11.30 7.47 -3.74
N VAL A 138 10.15 8.01 -3.31
CA VAL A 138 9.83 8.21 -1.90
C VAL A 138 8.93 7.08 -1.41
N LEU A 139 9.30 6.51 -0.26
CA LEU A 139 8.46 5.55 0.44
C LEU A 139 7.18 6.25 0.92
N LYS A 140 6.02 5.64 0.66
CA LYS A 140 4.72 6.29 0.91
C LYS A 140 4.04 5.62 2.10
N PRO A 141 3.33 6.39 2.94
CA PRO A 141 2.45 5.80 3.92
C PRO A 141 1.42 4.89 3.25
N SER A 142 1.14 3.74 3.85
CA SER A 142 0.11 2.84 3.34
C SER A 142 -0.67 2.19 4.47
N ILE A 143 -1.91 1.83 4.14
CA ILE A 143 -2.89 1.27 5.05
C ILE A 143 -3.51 0.03 4.40
N LEU A 144 -3.73 -1.01 5.20
CA LEU A 144 -4.38 -2.24 4.80
C LEU A 144 -5.36 -2.67 5.91
N TRP A 145 -6.54 -3.16 5.52
CA TRP A 145 -7.54 -3.68 6.45
C TRP A 145 -7.60 -5.21 6.38
N ASP A 146 -7.56 -5.84 7.54
CA ASP A 146 -7.80 -7.27 7.75
C ASP A 146 -9.19 -7.47 8.36
N ALA A 147 -10.13 -7.92 7.54
CA ALA A 147 -11.50 -8.17 7.98
C ALA A 147 -11.63 -9.39 8.89
N ALA A 148 -10.67 -10.33 8.87
CA ALA A 148 -10.78 -11.57 9.62
C ALA A 148 -10.51 -11.36 11.13
N VAL A 149 -9.64 -10.41 11.47
CA VAL A 149 -9.31 -10.07 12.88
C VAL A 149 -9.54 -8.60 13.21
N GLU A 150 -10.27 -7.90 12.34
CA GLU A 150 -10.64 -6.49 12.48
C GLU A 150 -9.43 -5.59 12.77
N THR A 151 -8.33 -5.80 12.03
CA THR A 151 -7.03 -5.14 12.27
C THR A 151 -6.62 -4.27 11.09
N ILE A 152 -6.13 -3.06 11.40
CA ILE A 152 -5.53 -2.12 10.46
C ILE A 152 -4.01 -2.28 10.53
N TYR A 153 -3.38 -2.54 9.39
CA TYR A 153 -1.92 -2.46 9.24
C TYR A 153 -1.53 -1.12 8.64
N LEU A 154 -0.51 -0.48 9.22
CA LEU A 154 -0.03 0.84 8.82
C LEU A 154 1.47 0.80 8.61
N ALA A 155 1.92 1.05 7.39
CA ALA A 155 3.31 1.32 7.10
C ALA A 155 3.52 2.83 7.06
N LEU A 156 4.30 3.33 8.02
CA LEU A 156 4.61 4.74 8.19
C LEU A 156 6.10 4.97 7.92
N PRO A 157 6.47 5.50 6.75
CA PRO A 157 7.78 6.11 6.60
C PRO A 157 7.88 7.35 7.52
N PRO A 158 9.10 7.82 7.82
CA PRO A 158 9.25 9.03 8.61
C PRO A 158 8.49 10.20 7.96
N PRO A 159 7.97 11.13 8.77
CA PRO A 159 7.15 12.21 8.25
C PRO A 159 7.87 12.99 7.18
N MET A 160 7.17 13.40 6.13
CA MET A 160 7.80 14.05 4.99
C MET A 160 8.21 15.49 5.34
N LEU A 161 9.23 15.72 6.18
CA LEU A 161 9.65 17.07 6.56
C LEU A 161 10.56 17.73 5.52
N PRO A 162 10.45 19.06 5.32
CA PRO A 162 11.33 19.80 4.41
C PRO A 162 12.75 19.97 4.99
N GLY A 163 13.77 19.81 4.12
CA GLY A 163 15.15 20.22 4.41
C GLY A 163 15.91 19.41 5.48
N SER A 164 15.34 18.35 6.03
CA SER A 164 15.95 17.56 7.12
C SER A 164 16.15 16.10 6.71
N ARG A 165 17.29 15.53 7.15
CA ARG A 165 17.46 14.08 7.22
C ARG A 165 16.49 13.59 8.29
N LEU A 166 15.51 12.80 7.88
CA LEU A 166 14.42 12.29 8.69
C LEU A 166 14.97 11.63 9.97
N GLN A 167 14.70 12.24 11.13
CA GLN A 167 14.95 11.61 12.44
C GLN A 167 13.71 10.81 12.81
N GLY A 168 13.73 9.53 12.45
CA GLY A 168 12.66 8.57 12.65
C GLY A 168 12.97 7.38 11.74
N GLY A 169 12.82 6.16 12.25
CA GLY A 169 12.88 4.96 11.41
C GLY A 169 11.53 4.72 10.76
N ASP A 170 11.51 4.01 9.62
CA ASP A 170 10.27 3.45 9.09
C ASP A 170 9.64 2.51 10.13
N ARG A 171 8.32 2.58 10.27
CA ARG A 171 7.57 1.77 11.25
C ARG A 171 6.40 1.06 10.58
N LEU A 172 6.13 -0.14 11.05
CA LEU A 172 4.93 -0.91 10.76
C LEU A 172 4.13 -1.08 12.05
N PHE A 173 2.86 -0.72 12.01
CA PHE A 173 1.93 -0.87 13.13
C PHE A 173 0.79 -1.82 12.74
N ALA A 174 0.26 -2.49 13.75
CA ALA A 174 -1.03 -3.16 13.66
C ALA A 174 -1.92 -2.65 14.78
N ILE A 175 -3.12 -2.18 14.44
CA ILE A 175 -4.12 -1.67 15.38
C ILE A 175 -5.41 -2.44 15.16
N GLN A 176 -5.91 -3.10 16.19
CA GLN A 176 -7.20 -3.76 16.15
C GLN A 176 -8.32 -2.74 16.44
N ASP A 177 -9.33 -2.64 15.57
CA ASP A 177 -10.55 -1.89 15.88
C ASP A 177 -11.44 -2.74 16.78
N THR A 178 -11.68 -2.27 18.01
CA THR A 178 -12.59 -2.93 18.97
C THR A 178 -14.03 -2.41 18.87
N GLY A 179 -14.31 -1.56 17.88
CA GLY A 179 -15.58 -0.91 17.66
C GLY A 179 -15.68 0.47 18.33
N LYS A 180 -14.96 0.70 19.43
CA LYS A 180 -14.96 1.99 20.17
C LYS A 180 -13.59 2.64 20.27
N GLU A 181 -12.53 1.84 20.21
CA GLU A 181 -11.15 2.29 20.30
C GLU A 181 -10.26 1.42 19.43
N GLY A 182 -9.10 1.97 19.04
CA GLY A 182 -8.03 1.22 18.41
C GLY A 182 -7.07 0.67 19.47
N SER A 183 -6.84 -0.63 19.48
CA SER A 183 -5.87 -1.29 20.38
C SER A 183 -4.61 -1.66 19.60
N MET A 184 -3.45 -1.18 20.05
CA MET A 184 -2.16 -1.51 19.41
C MET A 184 -1.85 -3.00 19.61
N VAL A 185 -1.74 -3.75 18.51
CA VAL A 185 -1.39 -5.18 18.51
C VAL A 185 0.13 -5.34 18.50
N PHE A 186 0.81 -4.63 17.59
CA PHE A 186 2.26 -4.59 17.54
C PHE A 186 2.80 -3.32 16.86
N GLN A 187 4.08 -3.06 17.13
CA GLN A 187 4.89 -2.07 16.43
C GLN A 187 6.24 -2.70 16.07
N ALA A 188 6.67 -2.52 14.83
CA ALA A 188 7.96 -2.99 14.33
C ALA A 188 8.71 -1.86 13.61
N GLN A 189 10.03 -1.80 13.78
CA GLN A 189 10.88 -0.86 13.04
C GLN A 189 11.32 -1.53 11.73
N ILE A 190 10.57 -1.27 10.66
CA ILE A 190 10.77 -1.90 9.36
C ILE A 190 10.34 -0.96 8.23
N SER A 191 11.16 -0.90 7.19
CA SER A 191 10.85 -0.23 5.93
C SER A 191 9.91 -1.08 5.08
N VAL A 192 8.74 -0.53 4.77
CA VAL A 192 7.68 -1.23 4.02
C VAL A 192 7.33 -0.46 2.75
N GLN A 193 7.52 -1.09 1.60
CA GLN A 193 7.14 -0.57 0.29
C GLN A 193 5.71 -0.96 -0.11
N ASN A 194 5.34 -2.22 0.08
CA ASN A 194 3.99 -2.71 -0.18
C ASN A 194 3.53 -3.65 0.94
N MET A 195 2.22 -3.64 1.20
CA MET A 195 1.55 -4.59 2.07
C MET A 195 0.44 -5.29 1.28
N VAL A 196 0.30 -6.59 1.50
CA VAL A 196 -0.80 -7.38 0.93
C VAL A 196 -1.15 -8.52 1.87
N MET A 197 -2.40 -8.97 1.77
CA MET A 197 -2.85 -10.21 2.38
C MET A 197 -3.76 -10.95 1.40
N TYR A 198 -3.87 -12.25 1.60
CA TYR A 198 -4.89 -13.05 0.91
C TYR A 198 -6.27 -12.70 1.44
N ASP A 199 -7.25 -12.73 0.56
CA ASP A 199 -8.65 -12.62 0.96
C ASP A 199 -9.04 -13.87 1.77
N GLY A 200 -9.35 -13.67 3.05
CA GLY A 200 -9.71 -14.70 4.02
C GLY A 200 -11.14 -15.21 3.85
N SER A 201 -11.60 -15.41 2.61
CA SER A 201 -12.91 -16.02 2.33
C SER A 201 -13.02 -17.34 3.09
N ALA A 202 -13.98 -17.39 4.03
CA ALA A 202 -14.25 -18.53 4.91
C ALA A 202 -14.59 -19.84 4.17
N ASP A 203 -14.87 -19.77 2.87
CA ASP A 203 -15.34 -20.89 2.04
C ASP A 203 -14.21 -21.71 1.41
N ARG A 204 -12.93 -21.34 1.62
CA ARG A 204 -11.78 -22.10 1.12
C ARG A 204 -10.88 -22.47 2.28
N ASN A 205 -10.47 -23.74 2.35
CA ASN A 205 -9.55 -24.25 3.38
C ASN A 205 -8.47 -23.20 3.69
N PRO A 206 -8.31 -22.78 4.95
CA PRO A 206 -7.30 -21.79 5.30
C PRO A 206 -5.92 -22.41 5.06
N SER A 207 -5.25 -22.00 4.00
CA SER A 207 -3.80 -22.13 3.91
C SER A 207 -3.17 -21.23 4.98
N ASN A 208 -1.99 -21.58 5.51
CA ASN A 208 -1.34 -20.70 6.50
C ASN A 208 -0.90 -19.36 5.88
N ALA A 209 -0.81 -19.28 4.54
CA ALA A 209 -0.58 -18.06 3.78
C ALA A 209 -1.75 -17.07 3.91
N ALA A 210 -2.97 -17.56 4.16
CA ALA A 210 -4.14 -16.72 4.39
C ALA A 210 -4.07 -15.92 5.70
N ASP A 211 -3.27 -16.38 6.66
CA ASP A 211 -3.11 -15.76 7.97
C ASP A 211 -1.88 -14.84 8.08
N GLN A 212 -1.20 -14.58 6.97
CA GLN A 212 0.04 -13.81 6.94
C GLN A 212 -0.15 -12.44 6.27
N LEU A 213 0.39 -11.42 6.92
CA LEU A 213 0.66 -10.13 6.30
C LEU A 213 1.95 -10.25 5.48
N TRP A 214 1.83 -10.07 4.17
CA TRP A 214 2.97 -10.02 3.27
C TRP A 214 3.43 -8.58 3.08
N VAL A 215 4.73 -8.38 3.28
CA VAL A 215 5.37 -7.07 3.23
C VAL A 215 6.54 -7.12 2.25
N SER A 216 6.65 -6.17 1.33
CA SER A 216 7.93 -5.95 0.63
C SER A 216 8.73 -4.83 1.25
N ALA A 217 10.02 -5.06 1.41
CA ALA A 217 10.98 -4.06 1.84
C ALA A 217 11.64 -3.38 0.61
N PRO A 218 12.12 -2.13 0.75
CA PRO A 218 12.80 -1.42 -0.34
C PRO A 218 14.07 -2.10 -0.87
N ASP A 219 14.67 -3.00 -0.07
CA ASP A 219 15.83 -3.80 -0.46
C ASP A 219 15.47 -5.05 -1.28
N GLY A 220 14.18 -5.24 -1.60
CA GLY A 220 13.69 -6.35 -2.40
C GLY A 220 13.31 -7.59 -1.60
N ARG A 221 13.50 -7.62 -0.27
CA ARG A 221 13.04 -8.75 0.55
C ARG A 221 11.51 -8.78 0.66
N LEU A 222 10.94 -9.98 0.63
CA LEU A 222 9.54 -10.22 0.98
C LEU A 222 9.47 -10.89 2.35
N LEU A 223 8.64 -10.36 3.24
CA LEU A 223 8.49 -10.87 4.59
C LEU A 223 7.07 -11.36 4.79
N ALA A 224 6.96 -12.57 5.32
CA ALA A 224 5.70 -13.13 5.76
C ALA A 224 5.60 -12.93 7.28
N MET A 225 4.70 -12.04 7.69
CA MET A 225 4.52 -11.65 9.08
C MET A 225 3.23 -12.25 9.63
N LYS A 226 3.32 -12.83 10.83
CA LYS A 226 2.13 -13.20 11.59
C LYS A 226 1.40 -11.95 12.06
N LYS A 227 0.11 -12.09 12.38
CA LYS A 227 -0.73 -11.03 12.96
C LYS A 227 -0.17 -10.40 14.25
N THR A 228 0.76 -11.08 14.93
CA THR A 228 1.48 -10.58 16.12
C THR A 228 2.71 -9.73 15.79
N GLY A 229 3.05 -9.56 14.52
CA GLY A 229 4.25 -8.84 14.06
C GLY A 229 5.51 -9.70 13.99
N VAL A 230 5.43 -10.99 14.36
CA VAL A 230 6.55 -11.92 14.25
C VAL A 230 6.78 -12.29 12.78
N ILE A 231 7.99 -12.05 12.28
CA ILE A 231 8.41 -12.47 10.95
C ILE A 231 8.60 -13.99 10.97
N GLY A 232 7.74 -14.71 10.25
CA GLY A 232 7.81 -16.16 10.12
C GLY A 232 8.76 -16.60 9.00
N HIS A 233 8.75 -15.86 7.88
CA HIS A 233 9.54 -16.18 6.69
C HIS A 233 10.11 -14.93 6.03
N VAL A 234 11.29 -15.09 5.43
CA VAL A 234 11.99 -14.06 4.67
C VAL A 234 12.39 -14.65 3.32
N LEU A 235 11.91 -14.05 2.24
CA LEU A 235 12.34 -14.35 0.88
C LEU A 235 13.31 -13.25 0.43
N ASP A 236 14.60 -13.59 0.37
CA ASP A 236 15.63 -12.72 -0.19
C ASP A 236 15.58 -12.80 -1.72
N MET A 237 14.71 -11.98 -2.32
CA MET A 237 14.50 -11.98 -3.76
C MET A 237 15.76 -11.57 -4.54
N PRO A 238 16.61 -10.62 -4.11
CA PRO A 238 17.89 -10.37 -4.78
C PRO A 238 18.78 -11.61 -4.83
N ALA A 239 18.83 -12.41 -3.76
CA ALA A 239 19.56 -13.68 -3.75
C ALA A 239 18.90 -14.74 -4.64
N ILE A 240 17.57 -14.85 -4.63
CA ILE A 240 16.80 -15.80 -5.46
C ILE A 240 16.98 -15.49 -6.95
N LEU A 241 16.82 -14.22 -7.34
CA LEU A 241 16.93 -13.76 -8.72
C LEU A 241 18.40 -13.55 -9.14
N LYS A 242 19.34 -13.58 -8.19
CA LYS A 242 20.78 -13.34 -8.42
C LYS A 242 21.05 -12.02 -9.15
N THR A 243 20.23 -11.01 -8.89
CA THR A 243 20.33 -9.67 -9.47
C THR A 243 19.63 -8.66 -8.57
N ASN A 244 20.07 -7.40 -8.66
CA ASN A 244 19.32 -6.29 -8.11
C ASN A 244 18.12 -5.99 -9.01
N PHE A 245 17.03 -5.58 -8.40
CA PHE A 245 15.81 -5.19 -9.10
C PHE A 245 15.03 -4.19 -8.26
N THR A 246 14.05 -3.53 -8.88
CA THR A 246 13.09 -2.66 -8.21
C THR A 246 11.69 -3.20 -8.43
N ILE A 247 10.88 -3.29 -7.38
CA ILE A 247 9.45 -3.59 -7.51
C ILE A 247 8.74 -2.36 -8.08
N THR A 248 8.05 -2.52 -9.22
CA THR A 248 7.43 -1.40 -9.95
C THR A 248 5.92 -1.32 -9.80
N SER A 249 5.28 -2.38 -9.34
CA SER A 249 3.83 -2.42 -9.08
C SER A 249 3.51 -2.77 -7.62
N LYS A 250 2.24 -2.61 -7.22
CA LYS A 250 1.78 -3.16 -5.94
C LYS A 250 1.93 -4.68 -5.94
N ILE A 251 2.04 -5.29 -4.77
CA ILE A 251 1.98 -6.75 -4.65
C ILE A 251 0.51 -7.18 -4.58
N THR A 252 0.17 -8.24 -5.30
CA THR A 252 -1.16 -8.84 -5.27
C THR A 252 -1.03 -10.33 -4.97
N THR A 253 -1.98 -10.90 -4.25
CA THR A 253 -2.03 -12.32 -3.91
C THR A 253 -2.96 -13.05 -4.85
N ALA A 254 -2.53 -14.13 -5.48
CA ALA A 254 -3.37 -15.00 -6.29
C ALA A 254 -3.43 -16.41 -5.70
N ARG A 255 -4.59 -17.04 -5.80
CA ARG A 255 -4.80 -18.44 -5.39
C ARG A 255 -5.17 -19.28 -6.61
N GLY A 256 -4.39 -20.32 -6.86
CA GLY A 256 -4.64 -21.35 -7.86
C GLY A 256 -5.91 -22.15 -7.56
N ARG A 257 -6.36 -22.94 -8.54
CA ARG A 257 -7.54 -23.82 -8.37
C ARG A 257 -7.23 -25.07 -7.53
N GLY A 258 -5.94 -25.39 -7.32
CA GLY A 258 -5.49 -26.41 -6.37
C GLY A 258 -5.58 -25.92 -4.92
N VAL A 259 -5.63 -26.87 -3.97
CA VAL A 259 -5.86 -26.57 -2.54
C VAL A 259 -4.67 -25.81 -1.91
N ASP A 260 -3.49 -25.85 -2.53
CA ASP A 260 -2.22 -25.36 -1.97
C ASP A 260 -1.39 -24.59 -3.02
N GLU A 261 -1.99 -23.66 -3.75
CA GLU A 261 -1.26 -22.84 -4.74
C GLU A 261 -1.52 -21.37 -4.48
N ASP A 262 -0.74 -20.79 -3.58
CA ASP A 262 -0.82 -19.38 -3.20
C ASP A 262 0.44 -18.65 -3.68
N PHE A 263 0.23 -17.63 -4.52
CA PHE A 263 1.28 -16.86 -5.19
C PHE A 263 1.24 -15.38 -4.82
N LEU A 264 2.40 -14.77 -4.69
CA LEU A 264 2.58 -13.32 -4.71
C LEU A 264 2.95 -12.89 -6.12
N LEU A 265 2.20 -11.92 -6.66
CA LEU A 265 2.34 -11.41 -8.02
C LEU A 265 2.70 -9.93 -8.01
N PHE A 266 3.73 -9.56 -8.75
CA PHE A 266 4.14 -8.16 -8.91
C PHE A 266 5.08 -7.98 -10.10
N GLY A 267 5.20 -6.72 -10.54
CA GLY A 267 6.13 -6.29 -11.57
C GLY A 267 7.48 -5.91 -10.99
N ILE A 268 8.55 -6.25 -11.72
CA ILE A 268 9.93 -5.88 -11.39
C ILE A 268 10.63 -5.22 -12.57
N ASN A 269 11.59 -4.35 -12.27
CA ASN A 269 12.54 -3.79 -13.22
C ASN A 269 13.96 -4.19 -12.83
N VAL A 270 14.70 -4.76 -13.79
CA VAL A 270 16.08 -5.23 -13.69
C VAL A 270 16.94 -4.42 -14.66
N GLN A 271 17.47 -3.29 -14.20
CA GLN A 271 18.23 -2.38 -15.07
C GLN A 271 19.50 -3.00 -15.66
N GLN A 272 20.15 -3.91 -14.92
CA GLN A 272 21.39 -4.56 -15.34
C GLN A 272 21.33 -6.07 -15.08
N PRO A 273 20.72 -6.84 -15.99
CA PRO A 273 20.59 -8.29 -15.87
C PRO A 273 21.95 -8.99 -15.76
N THR A 274 22.22 -9.65 -14.62
CA THR A 274 23.44 -10.45 -14.44
C THR A 274 23.41 -11.71 -15.31
N ALA A 275 24.59 -12.31 -15.59
CA ALA A 275 24.66 -13.58 -16.29
C ALA A 275 23.90 -14.71 -15.55
N ALA A 276 23.92 -14.67 -14.22
CA ALA A 276 23.20 -15.63 -13.39
C ALA A 276 21.67 -15.46 -13.48
N PHE A 277 21.18 -14.22 -13.53
CA PHE A 277 19.76 -13.95 -13.76
C PHE A 277 19.33 -14.38 -15.17
N LYS A 278 20.15 -14.14 -16.20
CA LYS A 278 19.88 -14.64 -17.55
C LYS A 278 19.76 -16.17 -17.60
N SER A 279 20.60 -16.88 -16.84
CA SER A 279 20.49 -18.34 -16.70
C SER A 279 19.18 -18.78 -16.04
N ILE A 280 18.67 -18.00 -15.07
CA ILE A 280 17.35 -18.23 -14.47
C ILE A 280 16.27 -18.02 -15.54
N LEU A 281 16.29 -16.91 -16.28
CA LEU A 281 15.32 -16.65 -17.36
C LEU A 281 15.23 -17.82 -18.35
N SER A 282 16.38 -18.32 -18.80
CA SER A 282 16.42 -19.48 -19.71
C SER A 282 15.84 -20.75 -19.11
N SER A 283 15.97 -20.99 -17.79
CA SER A 283 15.35 -22.16 -17.15
C SER A 283 13.82 -22.08 -17.07
N TYR A 284 13.25 -20.88 -17.16
CA TYR A 284 11.80 -20.64 -17.26
C TYR A 284 11.33 -20.47 -18.72
N GLY A 285 12.16 -20.85 -19.71
CA GLY A 285 11.81 -20.79 -21.12
C GLY A 285 11.74 -19.36 -21.69
N VAL A 286 12.26 -18.36 -20.99
CA VAL A 286 12.34 -16.98 -21.49
C VAL A 286 13.55 -16.87 -22.40
N GLU A 287 13.32 -16.59 -23.69
CA GLU A 287 14.39 -16.37 -24.66
C GLU A 287 15.21 -15.13 -24.29
N VAL A 288 16.50 -15.34 -24.03
CA VAL A 288 17.45 -14.28 -23.74
C VAL A 288 18.04 -13.78 -25.06
N MET A 289 17.40 -12.79 -25.67
CA MET A 289 17.94 -12.11 -26.87
C MET A 289 19.17 -11.25 -26.54
N SER A 290 19.83 -10.71 -27.57
CA SER A 290 21.00 -9.81 -27.43
C SER A 290 20.71 -8.61 -26.53
N GLU A 291 19.48 -8.11 -26.56
CA GLU A 291 18.93 -7.17 -25.58
C GLU A 291 18.01 -7.94 -24.62
N THR A 292 18.48 -8.13 -23.38
CA THR A 292 17.67 -8.75 -22.33
C THR A 292 16.64 -7.74 -21.84
N PRO A 293 15.33 -8.06 -21.80
CA PRO A 293 14.32 -7.14 -21.27
C PRO A 293 14.67 -6.65 -19.87
N ALA A 294 14.27 -5.44 -19.51
CA ALA A 294 14.42 -4.93 -18.16
C ALA A 294 13.18 -5.19 -17.30
N ASN A 295 12.00 -5.36 -17.88
CA ASN A 295 10.72 -5.36 -17.16
C ASN A 295 10.02 -6.72 -17.24
N TYR A 296 9.67 -7.24 -16.06
CA TYR A 296 9.08 -8.55 -15.90
C TYR A 296 7.87 -8.51 -14.96
N VAL A 297 6.98 -9.48 -15.13
CA VAL A 297 5.98 -9.87 -14.12
C VAL A 297 6.45 -11.20 -13.53
N ILE A 298 6.45 -11.31 -12.20
CA ILE A 298 6.85 -12.54 -11.53
C ILE A 298 5.74 -13.07 -10.62
N GLY A 299 5.69 -14.39 -10.51
CA GLY A 299 4.91 -15.11 -9.50
C GLY A 299 5.86 -15.82 -8.54
N VAL A 300 5.69 -15.57 -7.25
CA VAL A 300 6.50 -16.15 -6.17
C VAL A 300 5.61 -17.05 -5.32
N ASP A 301 6.02 -18.30 -5.14
CA ASP A 301 5.36 -19.25 -4.25
C ASP A 301 5.48 -18.82 -2.80
N THR A 302 4.38 -18.97 -2.06
CA THR A 302 4.39 -18.81 -0.61
C THR A 302 5.11 -20.01 0.06
N PRO A 303 5.68 -19.83 1.27
CA PRO A 303 6.56 -20.80 1.93
C PRO A 303 6.02 -22.23 2.03
N GLU A 304 4.71 -22.39 2.12
CA GLU A 304 4.05 -23.70 2.16
C GLU A 304 4.16 -24.49 0.85
N ASN A 305 4.33 -23.78 -0.27
CA ASN A 305 4.38 -24.34 -1.61
C ASN A 305 5.82 -24.46 -2.14
N ILE A 306 6.80 -23.93 -1.40
CA ILE A 306 8.21 -23.96 -1.80
C ILE A 306 8.74 -25.40 -1.69
N LYS A 307 8.76 -26.11 -2.82
CA LYS A 307 9.44 -27.42 -2.98
C LYS A 307 10.88 -27.29 -3.46
N GLY A 308 11.40 -26.06 -3.57
CA GLY A 308 12.70 -25.76 -4.13
C GLY A 308 12.95 -24.26 -4.29
N MET A 309 13.01 -23.77 -5.53
CA MET A 309 13.13 -22.34 -5.80
C MET A 309 11.79 -21.65 -5.54
N PRO A 310 11.73 -20.54 -4.76
CA PRO A 310 10.47 -19.84 -4.48
C PRO A 310 9.85 -19.14 -5.69
N LEU A 311 10.54 -19.08 -6.83
CA LEU A 311 10.03 -18.45 -8.05
C LEU A 311 9.15 -19.46 -8.81
N ALA A 312 7.85 -19.20 -8.88
CA ALA A 312 6.93 -20.07 -9.60
C ALA A 312 7.03 -19.84 -11.12
N TRP A 313 7.09 -18.57 -11.54
CA TRP A 313 7.25 -18.19 -12.93
C TRP A 313 7.73 -16.74 -13.07
N ILE A 314 8.29 -16.43 -14.23
CA ILE A 314 8.75 -15.09 -14.62
C ILE A 314 8.45 -14.89 -16.09
N LEU A 315 7.86 -13.73 -16.43
CA LEU A 315 7.45 -13.41 -17.80
C LEU A 315 7.92 -12.00 -18.17
N PRO A 316 8.60 -11.82 -19.32
CA PRO A 316 8.93 -10.50 -19.80
C PRO A 316 7.65 -9.75 -20.19
N THR A 317 7.66 -8.45 -19.96
CA THR A 317 6.55 -7.58 -20.37
C THR A 317 6.61 -7.34 -21.88
N PRO A 318 5.45 -7.24 -22.57
CA PRO A 318 5.43 -6.85 -23.97
C PRO A 318 6.09 -5.48 -24.18
N GLU A 319 6.94 -5.37 -25.19
CA GLU A 319 7.67 -4.13 -25.54
C GLU A 319 8.56 -3.58 -24.39
N ASP A 320 8.95 -4.44 -23.43
CA ASP A 320 9.77 -4.06 -22.28
C ASP A 320 9.21 -2.87 -21.48
N THR A 321 7.92 -2.94 -21.17
CA THR A 321 7.17 -1.85 -20.54
C THR A 321 7.07 -2.01 -19.03
N VAL A 322 7.21 -0.90 -18.29
CA VAL A 322 7.14 -0.91 -16.83
C VAL A 322 5.72 -1.25 -16.38
N VAL A 323 5.59 -2.28 -15.54
CA VAL A 323 4.32 -2.68 -14.91
C VAL A 323 4.02 -1.76 -13.75
N PHE A 324 2.81 -1.20 -13.70
CA PHE A 324 2.36 -0.35 -12.60
C PHE A 324 1.18 -0.92 -11.82
N GLY A 325 0.52 -1.96 -12.35
CA GLY A 325 -0.57 -2.64 -11.66
C GLY A 325 -1.01 -3.92 -12.35
N GLN A 326 -1.84 -4.69 -11.65
CA GLN A 326 -2.40 -5.93 -12.16
C GLN A 326 -3.78 -6.20 -11.56
N ILE A 327 -4.60 -6.94 -12.30
CA ILE A 327 -5.88 -7.50 -11.86
C ILE A 327 -5.87 -9.00 -12.11
N ILE A 328 -6.33 -9.74 -11.11
CA ILE A 328 -6.42 -11.19 -11.10
C ILE A 328 -7.86 -11.64 -10.94
N GLY A 329 -8.12 -12.93 -11.18
CA GLY A 329 -9.41 -13.54 -10.91
C GLY A 329 -10.48 -13.23 -11.96
N ILE A 330 -10.08 -12.74 -13.13
CA ILE A 330 -10.98 -12.57 -14.26
C ILE A 330 -11.25 -13.95 -14.85
N LYS A 331 -12.43 -14.48 -14.52
CA LYS A 331 -12.93 -15.72 -15.10
C LYS A 331 -13.20 -15.47 -16.58
N GLY A 332 -12.64 -16.31 -17.43
CA GLY A 332 -13.06 -16.33 -18.82
C GLY A 332 -14.50 -16.82 -18.94
N ASP A 333 -15.16 -16.40 -20.01
CA ASP A 333 -16.54 -16.78 -20.29
C ASP A 333 -16.61 -18.26 -20.71
N GLY A 334 -16.85 -19.14 -19.74
CA GLY A 334 -16.93 -20.59 -19.91
C GLY A 334 -15.90 -21.39 -19.10
N SER A 335 -16.22 -22.65 -18.80
CA SER A 335 -15.38 -23.55 -17.98
C SER A 335 -14.03 -23.91 -18.60
N SER A 336 -13.83 -23.62 -19.89
CA SER A 336 -12.63 -23.94 -20.67
C SER A 336 -11.64 -22.77 -20.78
N ILE A 337 -12.02 -21.55 -20.42
CA ILE A 337 -11.12 -20.40 -20.49
C ILE A 337 -10.38 -20.27 -19.15
N PRO A 338 -9.05 -20.37 -19.14
CA PRO A 338 -8.25 -20.23 -17.92
C PRO A 338 -8.41 -18.83 -17.33
N ASP A 339 -8.22 -18.73 -16.01
CA ASP A 339 -8.27 -17.47 -15.29
C ASP A 339 -7.19 -16.53 -15.85
N GLN A 340 -7.57 -15.27 -16.11
CA GLN A 340 -6.68 -14.30 -16.73
C GLN A 340 -6.02 -13.39 -15.69
N LEU A 341 -4.72 -13.17 -15.86
CA LEU A 341 -3.99 -12.09 -15.20
C LEU A 341 -3.92 -10.92 -16.17
N ILE A 342 -4.61 -9.83 -15.85
CA ILE A 342 -4.50 -8.58 -16.60
C ILE A 342 -3.41 -7.73 -15.98
N VAL A 343 -2.48 -7.27 -16.83
CA VAL A 343 -1.37 -6.42 -16.41
C VAL A 343 -1.48 -5.08 -17.09
N TYR A 344 -1.26 -4.02 -16.30
CA TYR A 344 -1.24 -2.64 -16.75
C TYR A 344 0.21 -2.16 -16.81
N SER A 345 0.60 -1.68 -17.99
CA SER A 345 1.94 -1.18 -18.25
C SER A 345 1.90 0.22 -18.84
N GLN A 346 2.86 1.06 -18.46
CA GLN A 346 2.95 2.42 -18.96
C GLN A 346 4.01 2.50 -20.05
N ILE A 347 3.60 3.00 -21.21
CA ILE A 347 4.53 3.41 -22.25
C ILE A 347 4.71 4.92 -22.12
N LYS A 348 5.96 5.39 -22.09
CA LYS A 348 6.27 6.83 -22.02
C LYS A 348 5.53 7.55 -23.15
N GLN A 349 4.70 8.53 -22.80
CA GLN A 349 3.89 9.35 -23.73
C GLN A 349 2.78 8.61 -24.51
N LYS A 350 2.38 7.39 -24.12
CA LYS A 350 1.20 6.72 -24.71
C LYS A 350 0.20 6.29 -23.63
N PHE A 351 -1.00 5.92 -24.07
CA PHE A 351 -2.00 5.29 -23.22
C PHE A 351 -1.47 3.98 -22.61
N ALA A 352 -1.94 3.65 -21.40
CA ALA A 352 -1.57 2.41 -20.72
C ALA A 352 -1.89 1.20 -21.61
N LYS A 353 -0.96 0.24 -21.68
CA LYS A 353 -1.18 -1.00 -22.41
C LYS A 353 -1.70 -2.05 -21.44
N ILE A 354 -2.77 -2.72 -21.87
CA ILE A 354 -3.41 -3.82 -21.15
C ILE A 354 -3.05 -5.10 -21.90
N PHE A 355 -2.49 -6.07 -21.19
CA PHE A 355 -2.25 -7.40 -21.75
C PHE A 355 -2.68 -8.48 -20.76
N SER A 356 -3.08 -9.62 -21.30
CA SER A 356 -3.51 -10.79 -20.54
C SER A 356 -2.40 -11.85 -20.57
N ILE A 357 -2.06 -12.36 -19.40
CA ILE A 357 -1.21 -13.54 -19.26
C ILE A 357 -2.13 -14.73 -19.02
N ILE A 358 -2.02 -15.72 -19.90
CA ILE A 358 -2.69 -17.02 -19.76
C ILE A 358 -1.62 -18.01 -19.33
N ALA A 359 -1.71 -18.50 -18.08
CA ALA A 359 -0.86 -19.60 -17.65
C ALA A 359 -1.29 -20.86 -18.42
N GLN A 360 -0.45 -21.31 -19.35
CA GLN A 360 -0.57 -22.64 -19.93
C GLN A 360 0.01 -23.63 -18.91
N LYS A 361 -0.78 -24.64 -18.55
CA LYS A 361 -0.34 -25.74 -17.69
C LYS A 361 0.68 -26.62 -18.39
#